data_AF-A0A925NAX0-F1
#
_entry.id   AF-A0A925NAX0-F1
#
_cell.length_a   1.000
_cell.length_b   1.000
_cell.length_c   1.000
_cell.angle_alpha   90.00
_cell.angle_beta   90.00
_cell.angle_gamma   90.00
#
_symmetry.space_group_name_H-M   'P 1'
#
loop_
_entity.id
_entity.type
_entity.pdbx_description
1 polymer ?
#
loop_
_entity_poly.entity_id
_entity_poly.type
_entity_poly.pdbx_seq_one_letter_code
_entity_poly.pdbx_strand_id
1 'polypeptide(L)'
;MITVHHLNDSRSQRVLWLLEELGVAYEIKHYQRDPATMLAPESLRQVHPLGKSPVITDGDVTVAESGAIVEYLVDRYGNGRLMPAAGTPERLAYRYWLHFAEGSAMPPLLLKLVFMKIASAKVPFFVKPIVRGISAKVMSTLIDPNLKRQLDFMEAELGLREWFAGHEFSAADIQMSFPLEASAQRAGLDASRP
;
A
#
# COMPACT_ATOMS: atom_id res chain seq x y z
N MET A 1 8.90 -18.66 -13.83
CA MET A 1 9.87 -17.70 -13.26
C MET A 1 9.13 -16.41 -13.06
N ILE A 2 9.25 -15.81 -11.88
CA ILE A 2 8.50 -14.61 -11.53
C ILE A 2 9.22 -13.38 -12.06
N THR A 3 8.49 -12.48 -12.71
CA THR A 3 8.93 -11.11 -13.01
C THR A 3 8.07 -10.13 -12.23
N VAL A 4 8.71 -9.30 -11.41
CA VAL A 4 8.07 -8.18 -10.74
C VAL A 4 8.19 -6.96 -11.62
N HIS A 5 7.04 -6.41 -12.04
CA HIS A 5 7.00 -5.19 -12.86
C HIS A 5 7.03 -3.97 -11.94
N HIS A 6 8.24 -3.59 -11.52
CA HIS A 6 8.47 -2.55 -10.53
C HIS A 6 8.38 -1.15 -11.16
N LEU A 7 7.43 -0.35 -10.69
CA LEU A 7 7.35 1.09 -10.98
C LEU A 7 7.96 1.88 -9.82
N ASN A 8 8.76 2.93 -10.09
CA ASN A 8 9.27 3.79 -9.02
C ASN A 8 8.13 4.43 -8.22
N ASP A 9 8.38 4.68 -6.92
CA ASP A 9 7.40 5.22 -5.97
C ASP A 9 6.08 4.43 -6.03
N SER A 10 6.18 3.12 -5.90
CA SER A 10 5.03 2.25 -6.00
C SER A 10 5.03 1.13 -4.98
N ARG A 11 3.88 0.50 -4.92
CA ARG A 11 3.50 -0.53 -3.98
C ARG A 11 4.18 -1.87 -4.25
N SER A 12 4.95 -2.01 -5.34
CA SER A 12 5.67 -3.24 -5.68
C SER A 12 6.77 -3.60 -4.67
N GLN A 13 7.22 -2.66 -3.84
CA GLN A 13 8.19 -2.93 -2.76
C GLN A 13 7.72 -4.05 -1.82
N ARG A 14 6.42 -4.08 -1.48
CA ARG A 14 5.85 -5.14 -0.63
C ARG A 14 5.95 -6.53 -1.28
N VAL A 15 5.84 -6.60 -2.61
CA VAL A 15 5.93 -7.86 -3.37
C VAL A 15 7.38 -8.34 -3.40
N LEU A 16 8.33 -7.42 -3.57
CA LEU A 16 9.76 -7.73 -3.47
C LEU A 16 10.06 -8.30 -2.08
N TRP A 17 9.63 -7.64 -1.01
CA TRP A 17 9.81 -8.13 0.35
C TRP A 17 9.18 -9.52 0.56
N LEU A 18 7.94 -9.73 0.12
CA LEU A 18 7.31 -11.05 0.21
C LEU A 18 8.11 -12.15 -0.50
N LEU A 19 8.65 -11.87 -1.69
CA LEU A 19 9.44 -12.86 -2.44
C LEU A 19 10.74 -13.22 -1.72
N GLU A 20 11.38 -12.24 -1.06
CA GLU A 20 12.56 -12.50 -0.21
C GLU A 20 12.19 -13.41 0.98
N GLU A 21 11.11 -13.11 1.71
CA GLU A 21 10.65 -13.95 2.85
C GLU A 21 10.26 -15.37 2.40
N LEU A 22 9.73 -15.50 1.19
CA LEU A 22 9.40 -16.80 0.60
C LEU A 22 10.63 -17.55 0.09
N GLY A 23 11.76 -16.87 -0.14
CA GLY A 23 12.97 -17.46 -0.73
C GLY A 23 12.78 -17.84 -2.21
N VAL A 24 11.92 -17.12 -2.93
CA VAL A 24 11.58 -17.42 -4.33
C VAL A 24 12.39 -16.54 -5.27
N ALA A 25 13.08 -17.14 -6.23
CA ALA A 25 13.83 -16.39 -7.23
C ALA A 25 12.89 -15.60 -8.17
N TYR A 26 13.24 -14.34 -8.43
CA TYR A 26 12.50 -13.45 -9.32
C TYR A 26 13.43 -12.52 -10.09
N GLU A 27 12.90 -11.94 -11.17
CA GLU A 27 13.52 -10.85 -11.90
C GLU A 27 12.74 -9.55 -11.70
N ILE A 28 13.43 -8.41 -11.77
CA ILE A 28 12.79 -7.09 -11.70
C ILE A 28 12.82 -6.44 -13.08
N LYS A 29 11.64 -6.18 -13.63
CA LYS A 29 11.49 -5.30 -14.79
C LYS A 29 11.12 -3.90 -14.30
N HIS A 30 12.04 -2.95 -14.48
CA HIS A 30 11.89 -1.59 -13.99
C HIS A 30 11.10 -0.70 -14.95
N TYR A 31 10.23 0.13 -14.40
CA TYR A 31 9.45 1.15 -15.08
C TYR A 31 9.63 2.49 -14.36
N GLN A 32 9.62 3.58 -15.12
CA GLN A 32 9.72 4.93 -14.59
C GLN A 32 8.44 5.71 -14.88
N ARG A 33 7.93 6.41 -13.88
CA ARG A 33 6.83 7.35 -14.01
C ARG A 33 7.26 8.53 -14.88
N ASP A 34 6.30 9.06 -15.62
CA ASP A 34 6.49 10.32 -16.32
C ASP A 34 6.81 11.45 -15.31
N PRO A 35 7.90 12.21 -15.47
CA PRO A 35 8.35 13.16 -14.45
C PRO A 35 7.42 14.37 -14.29
N ALA A 36 6.56 14.66 -15.27
CA ALA A 36 5.64 15.79 -15.20
C ALA A 36 4.29 15.39 -14.58
N THR A 37 3.77 14.23 -14.96
CA THR A 37 2.43 13.77 -14.60
C THR A 37 2.41 12.73 -13.49
N MET A 38 3.56 12.09 -13.21
CA MET A 38 3.72 10.94 -12.31
C MET A 38 2.90 9.71 -12.73
N LEU A 39 2.40 9.66 -13.97
CA LEU A 39 1.67 8.52 -14.51
C LEU A 39 2.62 7.39 -14.90
N ALA A 40 2.11 6.17 -14.93
CA ALA A 40 2.86 5.02 -15.42
C ALA A 40 3.09 5.10 -16.93
N PRO A 41 4.21 4.55 -17.45
CA PRO A 41 4.48 4.55 -18.88
C PRO A 41 3.54 3.57 -19.62
N GLU A 42 3.34 3.80 -20.91
CA GLU A 42 2.50 2.93 -21.75
C GLU A 42 2.99 1.48 -21.77
N SER A 43 4.30 1.25 -21.63
CA SER A 43 4.89 -0.08 -21.54
C SER A 43 4.40 -0.90 -20.35
N LEU A 44 3.94 -0.27 -19.26
CA LEU A 44 3.31 -0.98 -18.14
C LEU A 44 1.86 -1.37 -18.46
N ARG A 45 1.15 -0.57 -19.28
CA ARG A 45 -0.22 -0.90 -19.73
C ARG A 45 -0.27 -2.12 -20.64
N GLN A 46 0.83 -2.39 -21.35
CA GLN A 46 1.00 -3.61 -22.14
C GLN A 46 1.08 -4.88 -21.28
N VAL A 47 1.41 -4.75 -19.99
CA VAL A 47 1.44 -5.86 -19.02
C VAL A 47 0.05 -6.07 -18.41
N HIS A 48 -0.57 -4.98 -17.94
CA HIS A 48 -1.92 -5.01 -17.41
C HIS A 48 -2.69 -3.75 -17.84
N PRO A 49 -3.94 -3.85 -18.35
CA PRO A 49 -4.65 -2.73 -18.97
C PRO A 49 -4.79 -1.46 -18.12
N LEU A 50 -4.81 -1.60 -16.79
CA LEU A 50 -4.90 -0.46 -15.87
C LEU A 50 -3.58 0.33 -15.73
N GLY A 51 -2.45 -0.22 -16.17
CA GLY A 51 -1.13 0.40 -16.05
C GLY A 51 -0.76 0.75 -14.60
N LYS A 52 -1.18 -0.09 -13.65
CA LYS A 52 -0.92 0.10 -12.21
C LYS A 52 0.14 -0.88 -11.73
N SER A 53 0.83 -0.48 -10.66
CA SER A 53 1.73 -1.32 -9.89
C SER A 53 1.14 -1.51 -8.48
N PRO A 54 1.23 -2.71 -7.88
CA PRO A 54 2.02 -3.85 -8.33
C PRO A 54 1.33 -4.71 -9.40
N VAL A 55 2.15 -5.36 -10.24
CA VAL A 55 1.77 -6.46 -11.11
C VAL A 55 2.97 -7.41 -11.24
N ILE A 56 2.69 -8.71 -11.27
CA ILE A 56 3.70 -9.75 -11.52
C ILE A 56 3.28 -10.60 -12.71
N THR A 57 4.27 -11.22 -13.36
CA THR A 57 4.06 -12.38 -14.25
C THR A 57 4.77 -13.58 -13.68
N ASP A 58 4.10 -14.73 -13.62
CA ASP A 58 4.71 -16.02 -13.28
C ASP A 58 4.42 -17.03 -14.38
N GLY A 59 5.41 -17.22 -15.27
CA GLY A 59 5.19 -17.92 -16.54
C GLY A 59 4.15 -17.16 -17.37
N ASP A 60 3.07 -17.85 -17.74
CA ASP A 60 1.99 -17.27 -18.56
C ASP A 60 0.90 -16.55 -17.73
N VAL A 61 0.99 -16.59 -16.40
CA VAL A 61 -0.01 -16.01 -15.50
C VAL A 61 0.39 -14.58 -15.13
N THR A 62 -0.47 -13.61 -15.43
CA THR A 62 -0.32 -12.23 -14.95
C THR A 62 -1.26 -11.99 -13.78
N VAL A 63 -0.71 -11.51 -12.65
CA VAL A 63 -1.49 -11.21 -11.44
C VAL A 63 -1.29 -9.74 -11.08
N ALA A 64 -2.41 -9.02 -10.98
CA ALA A 64 -2.48 -7.64 -10.51
C ALA A 64 -3.26 -7.57 -9.19
N GLU A 65 -3.26 -6.40 -8.55
CA GLU A 65 -3.78 -6.14 -7.20
C GLU A 65 -2.90 -6.72 -6.08
N SER A 66 -2.46 -5.84 -5.17
CA SER A 66 -1.46 -6.20 -4.15
C SER A 66 -1.91 -7.34 -3.23
N GLY A 67 -3.16 -7.31 -2.76
CA GLY A 67 -3.71 -8.39 -1.94
C GLY A 67 -3.79 -9.72 -2.68
N ALA A 68 -4.24 -9.70 -3.94
CA ALA A 68 -4.34 -10.91 -4.77
C ALA A 68 -2.96 -11.49 -5.12
N ILE A 69 -1.96 -10.63 -5.38
CA ILE A 69 -0.57 -11.05 -5.57
C ILE A 69 -0.03 -11.71 -4.31
N VAL A 70 -0.27 -11.11 -3.13
CA VAL A 70 0.17 -11.67 -1.85
C VAL A 70 -0.45 -13.05 -1.63
N GLU A 71 -1.76 -13.20 -1.77
CA GLU A 71 -2.45 -14.49 -1.63
C GLU A 71 -1.92 -15.52 -2.64
N TYR A 72 -1.82 -15.15 -3.91
CA TYR A 72 -1.29 -16.02 -4.97
C TYR A 72 0.11 -16.55 -4.64
N LEU A 73 1.03 -15.68 -4.21
CA LEU A 73 2.40 -16.05 -3.91
C LEU A 73 2.49 -16.93 -2.67
N VAL A 74 1.75 -16.62 -1.61
CA VAL A 74 1.76 -17.41 -0.37
C VAL A 74 1.11 -18.78 -0.59
N ASP A 75 0.00 -18.85 -1.32
CA ASP A 75 -0.64 -20.13 -1.63
C ASP A 75 0.26 -21.04 -2.48
N ARG A 76 0.97 -20.46 -3.46
CA ARG A 76 1.79 -21.22 -4.41
C ARG A 76 3.18 -21.56 -3.89
N TYR A 77 3.79 -20.68 -3.11
CA TYR A 77 5.20 -20.77 -2.71
C TYR A 77 5.43 -20.76 -1.19
N GLY A 78 4.39 -20.49 -0.39
CA GLY A 78 4.50 -20.39 1.06
C GLY A 78 4.75 -21.70 1.78
N ASN A 79 4.27 -22.83 1.25
CA ASN A 79 4.33 -24.14 1.93
C ASN A 79 3.79 -24.09 3.37
N GLY A 80 2.69 -23.35 3.59
CA GLY A 80 2.08 -23.16 4.91
C GLY A 80 2.70 -22.06 5.77
N ARG A 81 3.73 -21.34 5.29
CA ARG A 81 4.30 -20.16 5.97
C ARG A 81 3.56 -18.87 5.60
N LEU A 82 3.73 -17.83 6.43
CA LEU A 82 3.23 -16.46 6.21
C LEU A 82 1.72 -16.30 6.08
N MET A 83 0.95 -17.36 6.33
CA MET A 83 -0.51 -17.33 6.35
C MET A 83 -1.01 -18.23 7.49
N PRO A 84 -1.79 -17.70 8.44
CA PRO A 84 -2.33 -18.51 9.53
C PRO A 84 -3.20 -19.67 9.05
N ALA A 85 -3.31 -20.72 9.87
CA ALA A 85 -4.05 -21.92 9.52
C ALA A 85 -5.53 -21.65 9.20
N ALA A 86 -6.10 -22.40 8.26
CA ALA A 86 -7.49 -22.25 7.89
C ALA A 86 -8.43 -22.50 9.08
N GLY A 87 -9.51 -21.71 9.19
CA GLY A 87 -10.51 -21.87 10.25
C GLY A 87 -10.15 -21.24 11.60
N THR A 88 -8.98 -20.60 11.75
CA THR A 88 -8.61 -19.91 12.99
C THR A 88 -9.03 -18.44 13.00
N PRO A 89 -9.17 -17.80 14.18
CA PRO A 89 -9.37 -16.36 14.29
C PRO A 89 -8.27 -15.53 13.60
N GLU A 90 -7.03 -15.99 13.65
CA GLU A 90 -5.86 -15.35 13.02
C GLU A 90 -6.00 -15.33 11.50
N ARG A 91 -6.57 -16.38 10.89
CA ARG A 91 -6.86 -16.40 9.44
C ARG A 91 -7.96 -15.41 9.05
N LEU A 92 -8.90 -15.12 9.93
CA LEU A 92 -9.87 -14.06 9.72
C LEU A 92 -9.20 -12.68 9.83
N ALA A 93 -8.37 -12.46 10.85
CA ALA A 93 -7.60 -11.23 11.01
C ALA A 93 -6.65 -10.98 9.83
N TYR A 94 -5.93 -12.01 9.39
CA TYR A 94 -5.06 -11.98 8.20
C TYR A 94 -5.79 -11.43 6.97
N ARG A 95 -6.96 -12.00 6.63
CA ARG A 95 -7.77 -11.52 5.50
C ARG A 95 -8.27 -10.10 5.73
N TYR A 96 -8.72 -9.79 6.94
CA TYR A 96 -9.15 -8.44 7.29
C TYR A 96 -8.05 -7.43 6.99
N TRP A 97 -6.83 -7.65 7.45
CA TRP A 97 -5.71 -6.72 7.27
C TRP A 97 -5.22 -6.64 5.82
N LEU A 98 -5.28 -7.75 5.06
CA LEU A 98 -5.00 -7.73 3.63
C LEU A 98 -5.92 -6.76 2.88
N HIS A 99 -7.22 -6.81 3.19
CA HIS A 99 -8.23 -5.93 2.59
C HIS A 99 -8.21 -4.53 3.20
N PHE A 100 -7.96 -4.39 4.50
CA PHE A 100 -7.89 -3.10 5.19
C PHE A 100 -6.82 -2.21 4.58
N ALA A 101 -5.65 -2.76 4.25
CA ALA A 101 -4.55 -2.01 3.65
C ALA A 101 -5.00 -1.19 2.44
N GLU A 102 -5.70 -1.80 1.48
CA GLU A 102 -6.12 -1.12 0.25
C GLU A 102 -7.53 -0.50 0.34
N GLY A 103 -8.45 -1.15 1.05
CA GLY A 103 -9.85 -0.74 1.14
C GLY A 103 -10.12 0.37 2.16
N SER A 104 -9.34 0.41 3.24
CA SER A 104 -9.54 1.37 4.34
C SER A 104 -8.38 2.33 4.47
N ALA A 105 -7.13 1.84 4.56
CA ALA A 105 -5.98 2.67 4.90
C ALA A 105 -5.52 3.58 3.75
N MET A 106 -5.41 3.03 2.53
CA MET A 106 -4.90 3.79 1.38
C MET A 106 -5.80 4.92 0.87
N PRO A 107 -7.15 4.84 0.86
CA PRO A 107 -8.00 5.91 0.32
C PRO A 107 -7.79 7.30 0.97
N PRO A 108 -7.81 7.48 2.31
CA PRO A 108 -7.54 8.79 2.90
C PRO A 108 -6.09 9.24 2.71
N LEU A 109 -5.12 8.31 2.62
CA LEU A 109 -3.73 8.64 2.29
C LEU A 109 -3.59 9.19 0.87
N LEU A 110 -4.32 8.62 -0.09
CA LEU A 110 -4.40 9.12 -1.47
C LEU A 110 -5.05 10.51 -1.50
N LEU A 111 -6.17 10.71 -0.79
CA LEU A 111 -6.80 12.02 -0.69
C LEU A 111 -5.84 13.06 -0.09
N LYS A 112 -5.13 12.72 0.99
CA LYS A 112 -4.12 13.60 1.60
C LYS A 112 -3.06 14.02 0.58
N LEU A 113 -2.52 13.06 -0.18
CA LEU A 113 -1.55 13.33 -1.25
C LEU A 113 -2.11 14.29 -2.30
N VAL A 114 -3.33 14.04 -2.78
CA VAL A 114 -3.98 14.87 -3.81
C VAL A 114 -4.18 16.30 -3.31
N PHE A 115 -4.70 16.49 -2.09
CA PHE A 115 -4.92 17.82 -1.53
C PHE A 115 -3.63 18.56 -1.22
N MET A 116 -2.56 17.87 -0.82
CA MET A 116 -1.22 18.46 -0.70
C MET A 116 -0.67 18.94 -2.06
N LYS A 117 -0.89 18.17 -3.13
CA LYS A 117 -0.54 18.60 -4.50
C LYS A 117 -1.35 19.81 -4.95
N ILE A 118 -2.66 19.85 -4.67
CA ILE A 118 -3.51 21.01 -4.98
C ILE A 118 -3.03 22.26 -4.23
N ALA A 119 -2.72 22.14 -2.94
CA ALA A 119 -2.25 23.27 -2.12
C ALA A 119 -0.87 23.81 -2.53
N SER A 120 -0.07 22.99 -3.22
CA SER A 120 1.25 23.34 -3.77
C SER A 120 1.24 23.65 -5.27
N ALA A 121 0.08 23.61 -5.93
CA ALA A 121 -0.04 23.88 -7.35
C ALA A 121 0.43 25.30 -7.72
N LYS A 122 1.06 25.43 -8.88
CA LYS A 122 1.50 26.71 -9.44
C LYS A 122 0.29 27.46 -10.00
N VAL A 123 -0.37 28.24 -9.16
CA VAL A 123 -1.50 29.11 -9.50
C VAL A 123 -1.17 30.59 -9.26
N PRO A 124 -1.87 31.54 -9.90
CA PRO A 124 -1.67 32.97 -9.67
C PRO A 124 -1.80 33.33 -8.18
N PHE A 125 -0.98 34.29 -7.73
CA PHE A 125 -0.84 34.61 -6.30
C PHE A 125 -2.16 34.98 -5.62
N PHE A 126 -3.08 35.64 -6.35
CA PHE A 126 -4.38 36.06 -5.81
C PHE A 126 -5.37 34.91 -5.62
N VAL A 127 -5.22 33.80 -6.36
CA VAL A 127 -6.05 32.59 -6.21
C VAL A 127 -5.49 31.65 -5.13
N LYS A 128 -4.17 31.69 -4.93
CA LYS A 128 -3.44 30.79 -4.03
C LYS A 128 -4.00 30.73 -2.58
N PRO A 129 -4.42 31.84 -1.94
CA PRO A 129 -5.04 31.80 -0.62
C PRO A 129 -6.33 30.99 -0.59
N ILE A 130 -7.19 31.14 -1.61
CA ILE A 130 -8.48 30.45 -1.70
C ILE A 130 -8.26 28.94 -1.84
N VAL A 131 -7.38 28.54 -2.76
CA VAL A 131 -7.04 27.11 -2.97
C VAL A 131 -6.47 26.50 -1.70
N ARG A 132 -5.55 27.19 -1.01
CA ARG A 132 -4.99 26.71 0.26
C ARG A 132 -6.05 26.63 1.36
N GLY A 133 -6.97 27.59 1.44
CA GLY A 133 -8.05 27.59 2.42
C GLY A 133 -8.99 26.40 2.25
N ILE A 134 -9.43 26.12 1.02
CA ILE A 134 -10.27 24.95 0.72
C ILE A 134 -9.53 23.65 1.05
N SER A 135 -8.28 23.51 0.58
CA SER A 135 -7.50 22.31 0.86
C SER A 135 -7.26 22.10 2.36
N ALA A 136 -6.92 23.16 3.09
CA ALA A 136 -6.73 23.09 4.54
C ALA A 136 -8.02 22.68 5.26
N LYS A 137 -9.17 23.24 4.85
CA LYS A 137 -10.46 22.89 5.43
C LYS A 137 -10.80 21.42 5.22
N VAL A 138 -10.70 20.91 3.99
CA VAL A 138 -11.00 19.49 3.70
C VAL A 138 -10.03 18.57 4.43
N MET A 139 -8.74 18.91 4.47
CA MET A 139 -7.75 18.15 5.23
C MET A 139 -8.12 18.08 6.71
N SER A 140 -8.40 19.22 7.36
CA SER A 140 -8.63 19.26 8.80
C SER A 140 -9.98 18.69 9.23
N THR A 141 -11.03 18.76 8.39
CA THR A 141 -12.39 18.32 8.78
C THR A 141 -12.70 16.89 8.40
N LEU A 142 -12.06 16.36 7.34
CA LEU A 142 -12.38 15.04 6.81
C LEU A 142 -11.16 14.13 6.80
N ILE A 143 -10.05 14.54 6.19
CA ILE A 143 -8.95 13.61 5.90
C ILE A 143 -8.15 13.30 7.17
N ASP A 144 -7.67 14.31 7.87
CA ASP A 144 -6.79 14.14 9.03
C ASP A 144 -7.47 13.44 10.21
N PRO A 145 -8.76 13.72 10.53
CA PRO A 145 -9.47 12.93 11.54
C PRO A 145 -9.65 11.45 11.15
N ASN A 146 -9.84 11.14 9.87
CA ASN A 146 -9.94 9.74 9.41
C ASN A 146 -8.58 9.04 9.50
N LEU A 147 -7.50 9.69 9.05
CA LEU A 147 -6.15 9.16 9.19
C LEU A 147 -5.80 8.92 10.67
N LYS A 148 -6.13 9.87 11.55
CA LYS A 148 -5.92 9.69 13.00
C LYS A 148 -6.65 8.46 13.52
N ARG A 149 -7.94 8.30 13.19
CA ARG A 149 -8.72 7.13 13.64
C ARG A 149 -8.14 5.80 13.14
N GLN A 150 -7.61 5.77 11.91
CA GLN A 150 -6.99 4.57 11.37
C GLN A 150 -5.67 4.24 12.09
N LEU A 151 -4.84 5.25 12.37
CA LEU A 151 -3.63 5.07 13.16
C LEU A 151 -3.95 4.64 14.60
N ASP A 152 -4.94 5.28 15.25
CA ASP A 152 -5.38 4.88 16.59
C ASP A 152 -5.93 3.44 16.62
N PHE A 153 -6.60 3.00 15.55
CA PHE A 153 -7.08 1.64 15.43
C PHE A 153 -5.95 0.63 15.22
N MET A 154 -5.02 0.90 14.30
CA MET A 154 -3.84 0.05 14.09
C MET A 154 -3.00 -0.07 15.36
N GLU A 155 -2.78 1.04 16.05
CA GLU A 155 -2.12 1.10 17.36
C GLU A 155 -2.81 0.21 18.39
N ALA A 156 -4.12 0.36 18.58
CA ALA A 156 -4.87 -0.43 19.55
C ALA A 156 -4.80 -1.93 19.25
N GLU A 157 -4.79 -2.30 17.97
CA GLU A 157 -4.68 -3.68 17.52
C GLU A 157 -3.27 -4.24 17.78
N LEU A 158 -2.21 -3.48 17.48
CA LEU A 158 -0.82 -3.89 17.77
C LEU A 158 -0.45 -3.80 19.26
N GLY A 159 -1.20 -3.04 20.06
CA GLY A 159 -1.09 -3.05 21.51
C GLY A 159 -1.61 -4.35 22.15
N LEU A 160 -2.45 -5.12 21.43
CA LEU A 160 -3.01 -6.38 21.91
C LEU A 160 -2.26 -7.62 21.38
N ARG A 161 -1.52 -7.49 20.29
CA ARG A 161 -0.85 -8.58 19.58
C ARG A 161 0.38 -8.07 18.85
N GLU A 162 1.41 -8.92 18.76
CA GLU A 162 2.69 -8.54 18.19
C GLU A 162 2.61 -8.20 16.69
N TRP A 163 1.76 -8.91 15.96
CA TRP A 163 1.57 -8.76 14.52
C TRP A 163 0.09 -8.58 14.18
N PHE A 164 -0.21 -8.02 13.02
CA PHE A 164 -1.59 -7.70 12.64
C PHE A 164 -2.51 -8.92 12.62
N ALA A 165 -1.97 -10.09 12.23
CA ALA A 165 -2.74 -11.32 12.16
C ALA A 165 -2.70 -12.16 13.45
N GLY A 166 -1.92 -11.81 14.47
CA GLY A 166 -1.76 -12.59 15.69
C GLY A 166 -0.36 -12.49 16.31
N HIS A 167 0.15 -13.60 16.84
CA HIS A 167 1.46 -13.64 17.49
C HIS A 167 2.62 -13.94 16.52
N GLU A 168 2.32 -14.36 15.29
CA GLU A 168 3.34 -14.70 14.30
C GLU A 168 3.26 -13.73 13.13
N PHE A 169 4.44 -13.37 12.60
CA PHE A 169 4.57 -12.57 11.39
C PHE A 169 3.92 -13.27 10.19
N SER A 170 3.20 -12.49 9.38
CA SER A 170 2.45 -12.99 8.24
C SER A 170 2.53 -12.04 7.04
N ALA A 171 2.03 -12.47 5.89
CA ALA A 171 1.95 -11.62 4.72
C ALA A 171 0.95 -10.44 4.89
N ALA A 172 0.10 -10.45 5.92
CA ALA A 172 -0.71 -9.29 6.28
C ALA A 172 0.17 -8.11 6.75
N ASP A 173 1.24 -8.39 7.48
CA ASP A 173 2.19 -7.39 7.98
C ASP A 173 2.97 -6.76 6.81
N ILE A 174 3.39 -7.59 5.85
CA ILE A 174 4.00 -7.14 4.59
C ILE A 174 3.02 -6.28 3.78
N GLN A 175 1.74 -6.66 3.71
CA GLN A 175 0.72 -5.88 3.01
C GLN A 175 0.45 -4.53 3.69
N MET A 176 0.50 -4.48 5.04
CA MET A 176 0.29 -3.28 5.84
C MET A 176 1.50 -2.33 5.86
N SER A 177 2.69 -2.79 5.48
CA SER A 177 3.92 -1.98 5.41
C SER A 177 3.74 -0.67 4.62
N PHE A 178 3.14 -0.74 3.43
CA PHE A 178 3.03 0.42 2.57
C PHE A 178 2.07 1.50 3.10
N PRO A 179 0.86 1.18 3.62
CA PRO A 179 0.06 2.15 4.37
C PRO A 179 0.82 2.81 5.53
N LEU A 180 1.64 2.07 6.27
CA LEU A 180 2.43 2.60 7.38
C LEU A 180 3.53 3.55 6.89
N GLU A 181 4.30 3.16 5.87
CA GLU A 181 5.32 4.02 5.24
C GLU A 181 4.69 5.30 4.68
N ALA A 182 3.56 5.18 3.98
CA ALA A 182 2.84 6.32 3.45
C ALA A 182 2.33 7.23 4.59
N SER A 183 1.92 6.65 5.71
CA SER A 183 1.49 7.38 6.90
C SER A 183 2.65 8.11 7.58
N ALA A 184 3.83 7.50 7.66
CA ALA A 184 5.02 8.16 8.20
C ALA A 184 5.41 9.40 7.37
N GLN A 185 5.21 9.33 6.05
CA GLN A 185 5.51 10.46 5.17
C GLN A 185 4.48 11.60 5.21
N ARG A 186 3.20 11.31 5.48
CA ARG A 186 2.12 12.31 5.24
C ARG A 186 0.90 12.29 6.18
N ALA A 187 0.84 11.38 7.15
CA ALA A 187 -0.31 11.19 8.03
C ALA A 187 0.01 11.25 9.53
N GLY A 188 1.25 11.59 9.91
CA GLY A 188 1.61 11.78 11.32
C GLY A 188 1.80 10.46 12.08
N LEU A 189 2.30 9.42 11.39
CA LEU A 189 2.92 8.29 12.07
C LEU A 189 4.37 8.68 12.40
N ASP A 190 4.63 8.91 13.69
CA ASP A 190 5.93 9.29 14.22
C ASP A 190 6.13 8.66 15.62
N ALA A 191 7.21 9.01 16.30
CA ALA A 191 7.57 8.45 17.60
C ALA A 191 6.54 8.72 18.73
N SER A 192 5.50 9.52 18.51
CA SER A 192 4.40 9.70 19.47
C SER A 192 3.38 8.57 19.48
N ARG A 193 3.51 7.60 18.57
CA ARG A 193 2.71 6.38 18.47
C ARG A 193 3.65 5.18 18.68
N PRO A 194 3.71 4.62 19.90
CA PRO A 194 4.68 3.60 20.28
C PRO A 194 4.47 2.23 19.63
#